data_AF-A0A2R4T272-F1
#
_entry.id   AF-A0A2R4T272-F1
#
_cell.length_a   1.000
_cell.length_b   1.000
_cell.length_c   1.000
_cell.angle_alpha   90.00
_cell.angle_beta   90.00
_cell.angle_gamma   90.00
#
_symmetry.space_group_name_H-M   'P 1'
#
loop_
_entity.id
_entity.type
_entity.pdbx_description
1 polymer ?
#
loop_
_entity_poly.entity_id
_entity_poly.type
_entity_poly.pdbx_seq_one_letter_code
_entity_poly.pdbx_strand_id
1 'polypeptide(L)'
;MSVFASLVAHLADLLQPLFHASATAAAIILFTALVRLAVHPLSRAAARGQKAKARLSPQIAELRKKHGKNPDRMQKALMELHAKEKVSPLSGCLPSLLQLPAFFLMYHLFSSGRIGGEPNELLSHTLFAAPLGDRWSDALAHGGVFGGAGLVYIALFAIVAAVATFNYRRTKLQMAAAPLPDQAPGMGAMAAMTKVMPLLSFATLLTVAWVPLAAALYIVTSTTWTAVERAFLYRDMPTAGALATAA
;
A
#
# COMPACT_ATOMS: atom_id res chain seq x y z
N MET A 1 -4.42 -6.87 27.60
CA MET A 1 -3.08 -6.51 27.12
C MET A 1 -3.01 -6.86 25.64
N SER A 2 -2.90 -5.88 24.75
CA SER A 2 -2.71 -6.18 23.32
C SER A 2 -1.27 -6.59 23.09
N VAL A 3 -1.07 -7.80 22.60
CA VAL A 3 0.24 -8.38 22.23
C VAL A 3 1.07 -7.41 21.38
N PHE A 4 0.39 -6.60 20.57
CA PHE A 4 1.04 -5.59 19.73
C PHE A 4 1.73 -4.50 20.56
N ALA A 5 1.05 -3.93 21.56
CA ALA A 5 1.60 -2.85 22.36
C ALA A 5 2.81 -3.32 23.17
N SER A 6 2.74 -4.54 23.72
CA SER A 6 3.88 -5.14 24.43
C SER A 6 5.08 -5.39 23.52
N LEU A 7 4.85 -5.82 22.28
CA LEU A 7 5.94 -6.04 21.31
C LEU A 7 6.62 -4.74 20.89
N VAL A 8 5.85 -3.68 20.65
CA VAL A 8 6.42 -2.37 20.30
C VAL A 8 7.15 -1.74 21.47
N ALA A 9 6.62 -1.84 22.70
CA ALA A 9 7.33 -1.39 23.90
C ALA A 9 8.67 -2.11 24.07
N HIS A 10 8.69 -3.44 23.94
CA HIS A 10 9.94 -4.21 24.05
C HIS A 10 10.97 -3.83 22.96
N LEU A 11 10.51 -3.59 21.72
CA LEU A 11 11.37 -3.10 20.65
C LEU A 11 11.88 -1.69 20.94
N ALA A 12 11.06 -0.82 21.53
CA ALA A 12 11.46 0.53 21.91
C ALA A 12 12.54 0.49 23.01
N ASP A 13 12.39 -0.35 24.03
CA ASP A 13 13.39 -0.53 25.10
C ASP A 13 14.74 -1.00 24.53
N LEU A 14 14.72 -1.93 23.57
CA LEU A 14 15.93 -2.40 22.87
C LEU A 14 16.59 -1.31 22.02
N LEU A 15 15.80 -0.40 21.45
CA LEU A 15 16.27 0.69 20.60
C LEU A 15 16.62 1.96 21.38
N GLN A 16 16.20 2.06 22.64
CA GLN A 16 16.46 3.18 23.54
C GLN A 16 17.93 3.62 23.62
N PRO A 17 18.93 2.72 23.79
CA PRO A 17 20.33 3.14 23.86
C PRO A 17 20.87 3.75 22.56
N LEU A 18 20.24 3.45 21.42
CA LEU A 18 20.67 3.92 20.10
C LEU A 18 19.91 5.17 19.66
N PHE A 19 18.58 5.20 19.86
CA PHE A 19 17.67 6.20 19.31
C PHE A 19 17.08 7.16 20.35
N HIS A 20 17.31 6.94 21.65
CA HIS A 20 16.88 7.79 22.75
C HIS A 20 15.39 8.18 22.62
N ALA A 21 15.07 9.46 22.54
CA ALA A 21 13.70 9.97 22.42
C ALA A 21 12.92 9.37 21.23
N SER A 22 13.62 9.03 20.15
CA SER A 22 13.04 8.49 18.91
C SER A 22 12.91 6.97 18.90
N ALA A 23 13.22 6.28 20.00
CA ALA A 23 13.18 4.81 20.06
C ALA A 23 11.79 4.25 19.76
N THR A 24 10.72 4.90 20.22
CA THR A 24 9.33 4.50 19.95
C THR A 24 8.98 4.63 18.46
N ALA A 25 9.42 5.70 17.82
CA ALA A 25 9.25 5.89 16.38
C ALA A 25 10.02 4.83 15.56
N ALA A 26 11.26 4.55 15.96
CA ALA A 26 12.08 3.50 15.36
C ALA A 26 11.47 2.11 15.56
N ALA A 27 10.88 1.83 16.74
CA ALA A 27 10.18 0.59 17.03
C ALA A 27 8.95 0.40 16.13
N ILE A 28 8.15 1.45 15.89
CA ILE A 28 7.02 1.40 14.95
C ILE A 28 7.49 1.05 13.54
N ILE A 29 8.55 1.71 13.06
CA ILE A 29 9.12 1.47 11.72
C ILE A 29 9.66 0.03 11.62
N LEU A 30 10.45 -0.39 12.60
CA LEU A 30 11.06 -1.73 12.64
C LEU A 30 9.98 -2.83 12.72
N PHE A 31 9.01 -2.68 13.62
CA PHE A 31 7.90 -3.61 13.73
C PHE A 31 7.13 -3.72 12.41
N THR A 32 6.82 -2.58 11.78
CA THR A 32 6.15 -2.56 10.48
C THR A 32 6.95 -3.31 9.42
N ALA A 33 8.27 -3.10 9.39
CA ALA A 33 9.16 -3.82 8.48
C ALA A 33 9.20 -5.33 8.75
N LEU A 34 9.22 -5.75 10.02
CA LEU A 34 9.18 -7.18 10.40
C LEU A 34 7.87 -7.85 9.98
N VAL A 35 6.73 -7.20 10.22
CA VAL A 35 5.43 -7.71 9.76
C VAL A 35 5.40 -7.82 8.24
N ARG A 36 5.87 -6.79 7.53
CA ARG A 36 5.97 -6.81 6.07
C ARG A 36 6.90 -7.92 5.56
N LEU A 37 7.99 -8.20 6.27
CA LEU A 37 8.92 -9.28 5.93
C LEU A 37 8.28 -10.67 6.16
N ALA A 38 7.58 -10.88 7.27
CA ALA A 38 6.85 -12.12 7.55
C ALA A 38 5.76 -12.38 6.49
N VAL A 39 5.17 -11.32 5.97
CA VAL A 39 4.12 -11.35 4.95
C VAL A 39 4.68 -11.41 3.51
N HIS A 40 5.97 -11.15 3.32
CA HIS A 40 6.66 -11.20 2.02
C HIS A 40 6.45 -12.50 1.21
N PRO A 41 6.51 -13.73 1.77
CA PRO A 41 6.23 -14.94 0.99
C PRO A 41 4.82 -14.96 0.40
N LEU A 42 3.84 -14.39 1.12
CA LEU A 42 2.47 -14.25 0.64
C LEU A 42 2.39 -13.21 -0.48
N SER A 43 3.08 -12.07 -0.35
CA SER A 43 3.22 -11.08 -1.43
C SER A 43 3.82 -11.68 -2.70
N ARG A 44 4.84 -12.56 -2.57
CA ARG A 44 5.42 -13.30 -3.71
C ARG A 44 4.38 -14.21 -4.36
N ALA A 45 3.59 -14.94 -3.57
CA ALA A 45 2.54 -15.79 -4.10
C ALA A 45 1.46 -14.98 -4.85
N ALA A 46 1.04 -13.84 -4.29
CA ALA A 46 0.12 -12.91 -4.96
C ALA A 46 0.70 -12.41 -6.29
N ALA A 47 1.97 -12.01 -6.32
CA ALA A 47 2.63 -11.53 -7.52
C ALA A 47 2.72 -12.59 -8.63
N ARG A 48 2.99 -13.85 -8.28
CA ARG A 48 2.95 -14.97 -9.24
C ARG A 48 1.56 -15.12 -9.86
N GLY A 49 0.51 -15.06 -9.05
CA GLY A 49 -0.87 -15.14 -9.54
C GLY A 49 -1.24 -13.99 -10.47
N GLN A 50 -0.77 -12.77 -10.17
CA GLN A 50 -0.98 -11.61 -11.05
C GLN A 50 -0.21 -11.73 -12.39
N LYS A 51 1.03 -12.24 -12.38
CA LYS A 51 1.78 -12.53 -13.61
C LYS A 51 1.05 -13.58 -14.47
N ALA A 52 0.52 -14.62 -13.86
CA ALA A 52 -0.26 -15.64 -14.56
C ALA A 52 -1.53 -15.04 -15.20
N LYS A 53 -2.25 -14.16 -14.48
CA LYS A 53 -3.40 -13.44 -15.04
C LYS A 53 -3.01 -12.51 -16.19
N ALA A 54 -1.90 -11.78 -16.09
CA ALA A 54 -1.43 -10.92 -17.17
C ALA A 54 -1.12 -11.72 -18.46
N ARG A 55 -0.54 -12.92 -18.33
CA ARG A 55 -0.31 -13.85 -19.45
C ARG A 55 -1.61 -14.33 -20.10
N LEU A 56 -2.68 -14.49 -19.33
CA LEU A 56 -4.00 -14.90 -19.83
C LEU A 56 -4.81 -13.77 -20.45
N SER A 57 -4.46 -12.51 -20.19
CA SER A 57 -5.16 -11.33 -20.71
C SER A 57 -5.46 -11.38 -22.22
N PRO A 58 -4.52 -11.74 -23.13
CA PRO A 58 -4.81 -11.83 -24.56
C PRO A 58 -5.83 -12.94 -24.90
N GLN A 59 -5.72 -14.11 -24.28
CA GLN A 59 -6.68 -15.21 -24.48
C GLN A 59 -8.08 -14.83 -23.99
N ILE A 60 -8.16 -14.14 -22.85
CA ILE A 60 -9.42 -13.59 -22.33
C ILE A 60 -10.02 -12.57 -23.31
N ALA A 61 -9.19 -11.74 -23.97
CA ALA A 61 -9.64 -10.80 -24.99
C ALA A 61 -10.21 -11.51 -26.23
N GLU A 62 -9.60 -12.61 -26.67
CA GLU A 62 -10.15 -13.44 -27.75
C GLU A 62 -11.48 -14.09 -27.37
N LEU A 63 -11.60 -14.63 -26.15
CA LEU A 63 -12.88 -15.15 -25.65
C LEU A 63 -13.96 -14.07 -25.65
N ARG A 64 -13.62 -12.83 -25.23
CA ARG A 64 -14.55 -11.69 -25.30
C ARG A 64 -14.99 -11.39 -26.73
N LYS A 65 -14.09 -11.47 -27.71
CA LYS A 65 -14.45 -11.30 -29.14
C LYS A 65 -15.38 -12.41 -29.62
N LYS A 66 -15.16 -13.67 -29.21
CA LYS A 66 -15.95 -14.85 -29.63
C LYS A 66 -17.30 -14.97 -28.93
N HIS A 67 -17.39 -14.63 -27.64
CA HIS A 67 -18.55 -14.92 -26.79
C HIS A 67 -19.15 -13.69 -26.09
N GLY A 68 -18.66 -12.48 -26.36
CA GLY A 68 -19.12 -11.26 -25.68
C GLY A 68 -20.62 -10.95 -25.81
N LYS A 69 -21.31 -11.52 -26.80
CA LYS A 69 -22.77 -11.40 -26.97
C LYS A 69 -23.59 -12.37 -26.10
N ASN A 70 -22.95 -13.37 -25.48
CA ASN A 70 -23.60 -14.40 -24.67
C ASN A 70 -22.92 -14.51 -23.29
N PRO A 71 -23.43 -13.82 -22.25
CA PRO A 71 -22.78 -13.75 -20.94
C PRO A 71 -22.59 -15.13 -20.29
N ASP A 72 -23.56 -16.05 -20.42
CA ASP A 72 -23.47 -17.40 -19.85
C ASP A 72 -22.34 -18.22 -20.49
N ARG A 73 -22.22 -18.15 -21.83
CA ARG A 73 -21.13 -18.82 -22.56
C ARG A 73 -19.78 -18.18 -22.27
N MET A 74 -19.73 -16.86 -22.13
CA MET A 74 -18.53 -16.14 -21.75
C MET A 74 -18.03 -16.54 -20.36
N GLN A 75 -18.93 -16.60 -19.38
CA GLN A 75 -18.58 -17.02 -18.02
C GLN A 75 -18.07 -18.47 -17.98
N LYS A 76 -18.75 -19.39 -18.68
CA LYS A 76 -18.33 -20.79 -18.75
C LYS A 76 -16.96 -20.95 -19.42
N ALA A 77 -16.75 -20.33 -20.56
CA ALA A 77 -15.47 -20.39 -21.28
C ALA A 77 -14.33 -19.74 -20.48
N LEU A 78 -14.61 -18.66 -19.74
CA LEU A 78 -13.63 -18.02 -18.85
C LEU A 78 -13.26 -18.94 -17.67
N MET A 79 -14.23 -19.64 -17.08
CA MET A 79 -13.97 -20.62 -16.03
C MET A 79 -13.16 -21.81 -16.55
N GLU A 80 -13.50 -22.34 -17.73
CA GLU A 80 -12.74 -23.41 -18.39
C GLU A 80 -11.30 -22.99 -18.68
N LEU A 81 -11.08 -21.77 -19.16
CA LEU A 81 -9.74 -21.22 -19.39
C LEU A 81 -8.94 -21.11 -18.09
N HIS A 82 -9.54 -20.56 -17.02
CA HIS A 82 -8.87 -20.46 -15.72
C HIS A 82 -8.54 -21.84 -15.12
N ALA A 83 -9.42 -22.84 -15.30
CA ALA A 83 -9.20 -24.21 -14.87
C ALA A 83 -8.09 -24.89 -15.67
N LYS A 84 -8.08 -24.74 -17.00
CA LYS A 84 -7.07 -25.30 -17.90
C LYS A 84 -5.67 -24.77 -17.57
N GLU A 85 -5.57 -23.46 -17.29
CA GLU A 85 -4.32 -22.78 -17.00
C GLU A 85 -3.95 -22.83 -15.50
N LYS A 86 -4.79 -23.48 -14.67
CA LYS A 86 -4.63 -23.65 -13.22
C LYS A 86 -4.39 -22.31 -12.48
N VAL A 87 -4.99 -21.22 -12.97
CA VAL A 87 -4.86 -19.88 -12.36
C VAL A 87 -6.05 -19.61 -11.46
N SER A 88 -5.78 -19.46 -10.16
CA SER A 88 -6.84 -19.16 -9.18
C SER A 88 -7.38 -17.71 -9.34
N PRO A 89 -8.70 -17.51 -9.43
CA PRO A 89 -9.31 -16.19 -9.50
C PRO A 89 -9.08 -15.37 -8.21
N LEU A 90 -8.88 -16.04 -7.07
CA LEU A 90 -8.64 -15.44 -5.75
C LEU A 90 -7.26 -14.78 -5.60
N SER A 91 -6.35 -14.97 -6.55
CA SER A 91 -5.04 -14.30 -6.55
C SER A 91 -5.13 -12.76 -6.52
N GLY A 92 -6.31 -12.19 -6.78
CA GLY A 92 -6.57 -10.75 -6.71
C GLY A 92 -7.07 -10.22 -5.36
N CYS A 93 -7.64 -11.04 -4.48
CA CYS A 93 -8.15 -10.59 -3.17
C CYS A 93 -7.12 -10.75 -2.04
N LEU A 94 -6.08 -11.56 -2.26
CA LEU A 94 -4.95 -11.73 -1.34
C LEU A 94 -4.36 -10.40 -0.81
N PRO A 95 -4.17 -9.35 -1.62
CA PRO A 95 -3.67 -8.06 -1.15
C PRO A 95 -4.59 -7.38 -0.13
N SER A 96 -5.90 -7.58 -0.22
CA SER A 96 -6.86 -6.97 0.71
C SER A 96 -6.85 -7.69 2.06
N LEU A 97 -6.74 -9.01 2.07
CA LEU A 97 -6.57 -9.81 3.30
C LEU A 97 -5.27 -9.46 4.03
N LEU A 98 -4.23 -9.18 3.25
CA LEU A 98 -2.92 -8.76 3.73
C LEU A 98 -2.93 -7.36 4.38
N GLN A 99 -3.98 -6.56 4.14
CA GLN A 99 -4.18 -5.25 4.75
C GLN A 99 -4.82 -5.35 6.15
N LEU A 100 -5.37 -6.50 6.57
CA LEU A 100 -5.98 -6.62 7.90
C LEU A 100 -5.00 -6.37 9.07
N PRO A 101 -3.77 -6.92 9.07
CA PRO A 101 -2.80 -6.65 10.14
C PRO A 101 -2.45 -5.17 10.29
N ALA A 102 -2.36 -4.46 9.16
CA ALA A 102 -2.18 -3.01 9.09
C ALA A 102 -3.31 -2.23 9.77
N PHE A 103 -4.55 -2.70 9.56
CA PHE A 103 -5.74 -2.09 10.13
C PHE A 103 -5.80 -2.29 11.65
N PHE A 104 -5.50 -3.49 12.16
CA PHE A 104 -5.44 -3.75 13.60
C PHE A 104 -4.39 -2.87 14.30
N LEU A 105 -3.25 -2.66 13.66
CA LEU A 105 -2.21 -1.75 14.11
C LEU A 105 -2.73 -0.30 14.24
N MET A 106 -3.34 0.21 13.17
CA MET A 106 -3.92 1.55 13.15
C MET A 106 -5.03 1.74 14.19
N TYR A 107 -5.94 0.77 14.27
CA TYR A 107 -7.05 0.76 15.22
C TYR A 107 -6.54 0.76 16.66
N HIS A 108 -5.54 -0.05 17.00
CA HIS A 108 -5.00 -0.10 18.35
C HIS A 108 -4.22 1.16 18.73
N LEU A 109 -3.54 1.80 17.78
CA LEU A 109 -2.79 3.02 18.06
C LEU A 109 -3.71 4.23 18.29
N PHE A 110 -4.88 4.25 17.64
CA PHE A 110 -5.83 5.37 17.70
C PHE A 110 -7.03 5.17 18.62
N SER A 111 -7.51 3.95 18.79
CA SER A 111 -8.71 3.67 19.57
C SER A 111 -8.43 3.59 21.08
N SER A 112 -7.16 3.46 21.49
CA SER A 112 -6.77 3.37 22.90
C SER A 112 -6.00 4.61 23.33
N GLY A 113 -6.70 5.60 23.89
CA GLY A 113 -6.07 6.63 24.73
C GLY A 113 -5.51 6.06 26.05
N ARG A 114 -5.80 4.78 26.33
CA ARG A 114 -5.24 3.98 27.42
C ARG A 114 -4.92 2.58 26.92
N ILE A 115 -3.73 2.06 27.22
CA ILE A 115 -3.32 0.70 26.88
C ILE A 115 -3.12 -0.07 28.19
N GLY A 116 -3.98 -1.05 28.46
CA GLY A 116 -3.86 -1.88 29.67
C GLY A 116 -4.24 -1.19 30.99
N GLY A 117 -4.95 -0.06 30.94
CA GLY A 117 -5.37 0.71 32.13
C GLY A 117 -4.60 2.02 32.32
N GLU A 118 -3.38 2.09 31.78
CA GLU A 118 -2.51 3.28 31.82
C GLU A 118 -2.71 4.19 30.60
N PRO A 119 -2.47 5.51 30.72
CA PRO A 119 -2.44 6.43 29.58
C PRO A 119 -1.53 5.91 28.47
N ASN A 120 -1.88 6.14 27.21
CA ASN A 120 -1.08 5.69 26.08
C ASN A 120 0.22 6.52 25.95
N GLU A 121 1.24 6.18 26.75
CA GLU A 121 2.54 6.85 26.75
C GLU A 121 3.29 6.71 25.42
N LEU A 122 2.90 5.76 24.55
CA LEU A 122 3.49 5.63 23.21
C LEU A 122 3.28 6.89 22.35
N LEU A 123 2.22 7.68 22.62
CA LEU A 123 1.90 8.91 21.90
C LEU A 123 2.60 10.15 22.48
N SER A 124 3.09 10.09 23.72
CA SER A 124 3.84 11.20 24.36
C SER A 124 5.33 11.20 24.01
N HIS A 125 5.86 10.11 23.46
CA HIS A 125 7.21 10.07 22.91
C HIS A 125 7.35 10.95 21.66
N THR A 126 8.58 11.41 21.39
CA THR A 126 8.86 12.31 20.27
C THR A 126 9.73 11.64 19.20
N LEU A 127 9.41 11.86 17.93
CA LEU A 127 10.35 11.67 16.84
C LEU A 127 11.14 12.96 16.66
N PHE A 128 12.41 12.95 17.07
CA PHE A 128 13.24 14.14 17.20
C PHE A 128 12.54 15.21 18.07
N ALA A 129 11.98 16.24 17.44
CA ALA A 129 11.29 17.35 18.09
C ALA A 129 9.75 17.30 17.93
N ALA A 130 9.20 16.31 17.23
CA ALA A 130 7.77 16.18 16.98
C ALA A 130 7.15 15.09 17.87
N PRO A 131 6.17 15.39 18.73
CA PRO A 131 5.41 14.37 19.45
C PRO A 131 4.74 13.39 18.49
N LEU A 132 4.73 12.10 18.85
CA LEU A 132 4.15 11.04 18.02
C LEU A 132 2.62 11.14 17.92
N GLY A 133 1.97 11.75 18.92
CA GLY A 133 0.55 12.04 18.94
C GLY A 133 0.12 13.30 18.17
N ASP A 134 1.05 14.20 17.85
CA ASP A 134 0.73 15.44 17.16
C ASP A 134 0.30 15.20 15.71
N ARG A 135 -0.44 16.16 15.17
CA ARG A 135 -0.76 16.27 13.73
C ARG A 135 0.01 17.43 13.12
N TRP A 136 -0.01 17.53 11.79
CA TRP A 136 0.63 18.64 11.08
C TRP A 136 0.16 20.02 11.58
N SER A 137 -1.15 20.18 11.85
CA SER A 137 -1.70 21.42 12.40
C SER A 137 -1.10 21.78 13.75
N ASP A 138 -0.85 20.80 14.60
CA ASP A 138 -0.32 20.99 15.94
C ASP A 138 1.17 21.38 15.84
N ALA A 139 1.92 20.71 14.97
CA ALA A 139 3.32 21.06 14.68
C ALA A 139 3.47 22.51 14.18
N LEU A 140 2.51 22.99 13.37
CA LEU A 140 2.48 24.40 12.94
C LEU A 140 2.17 25.36 14.10
N ALA A 141 1.33 24.97 15.05
CA ALA A 141 0.98 25.79 16.21
C ALA A 141 2.14 25.95 17.21
N HIS A 142 2.97 24.91 17.40
CA HIS A 142 4.06 24.92 18.38
C HIS A 142 5.33 25.68 17.93
N GLY A 143 5.44 26.08 16.66
CA GLY A 143 6.63 26.79 16.15
C GLY A 143 6.69 27.04 14.65
N GLY A 144 5.57 26.84 13.93
CA GLY A 144 5.51 27.00 12.48
C GLY A 144 6.27 25.95 11.68
N VAL A 145 6.29 26.13 10.37
CA VAL A 145 6.95 25.20 9.41
C VAL A 145 8.46 25.06 9.64
N PHE A 146 9.11 26.07 10.21
CA PHE A 146 10.56 26.06 10.49
C PHE A 146 10.90 25.64 11.93
N GLY A 147 9.90 25.41 12.78
CA GLY A 147 10.11 24.82 14.11
C GLY A 147 10.56 23.36 14.02
N GLY A 148 11.11 22.82 15.11
CA GLY A 148 11.62 21.45 15.14
C GLY A 148 10.59 20.40 14.68
N ALA A 149 9.35 20.50 15.17
CA ALA A 149 8.27 19.62 14.74
C ALA A 149 7.88 19.84 13.26
N GLY A 150 7.82 21.10 12.80
CA GLY A 150 7.51 21.45 11.42
C GLY A 150 8.51 20.85 10.42
N LEU A 151 9.81 20.90 10.73
CA LEU A 151 10.85 20.30 9.89
C LEU A 151 10.72 18.78 9.75
N VAL A 152 10.36 18.09 10.84
CA VAL A 152 10.10 16.63 10.81
C VAL A 152 8.95 16.31 9.86
N TYR A 153 7.87 17.08 9.91
CA TYR A 153 6.75 16.89 8.98
C TYR A 153 7.08 17.27 7.54
N ILE A 154 7.88 18.31 7.29
CA ILE A 154 8.34 18.65 5.94
C ILE A 154 9.14 17.48 5.35
N ALA A 155 10.06 16.91 6.13
CA ALA A 155 10.82 15.72 5.70
C ALA A 155 9.89 14.54 5.43
N LEU A 156 8.90 14.31 6.30
CA LEU A 156 7.90 13.27 6.13
C LEU A 156 7.09 13.47 4.83
N PHE A 157 6.58 14.67 4.57
CA PHE A 157 5.84 14.98 3.35
C PHE A 157 6.70 14.84 2.09
N ALA A 158 7.99 15.21 2.15
CA ALA A 158 8.90 15.01 1.04
C ALA A 158 9.06 13.51 0.72
N ILE A 159 9.20 12.66 1.74
CA ILE A 159 9.25 11.19 1.57
C ILE A 159 7.93 10.67 0.99
N VAL A 160 6.78 11.08 1.54
CA VAL A 160 5.46 10.67 1.05
C VAL A 160 5.28 11.07 -0.41
N ALA A 161 5.65 12.30 -0.78
CA ALA A 161 5.55 12.82 -2.13
C ALA A 161 6.45 12.05 -3.11
N ALA A 162 7.67 11.71 -2.71
CA ALA A 162 8.57 10.88 -3.50
C ALA A 162 7.97 9.49 -3.77
N VAL A 163 7.43 8.84 -2.73
CA VAL A 163 6.79 7.52 -2.83
C VAL A 163 5.50 7.59 -3.65
N ALA A 164 4.68 8.62 -3.46
CA ALA A 164 3.47 8.86 -4.24
C ALA A 164 3.79 9.09 -5.72
N THR A 165 4.83 9.87 -6.02
CA THR A 165 5.30 10.11 -7.39
C THR A 165 5.80 8.83 -8.05
N PHE A 166 6.56 8.01 -7.31
CA PHE A 166 7.01 6.71 -7.79
C PHE A 166 5.83 5.78 -8.12
N ASN A 167 4.85 5.67 -7.22
CA ASN A 167 3.65 4.87 -7.43
C ASN A 167 2.77 5.40 -8.58
N TYR A 168 2.62 6.72 -8.70
CA TYR A 168 1.91 7.37 -9.79
C TYR A 168 2.54 7.01 -11.14
N ARG A 169 3.85 7.23 -11.29
CA ARG A 169 4.58 6.95 -12.54
C ARG A 169 4.43 5.49 -12.94
N ARG A 170 4.58 4.59 -11.96
CA ARG A 170 4.48 3.16 -12.20
C ARG A 170 3.07 2.72 -12.60
N THR A 171 2.05 3.18 -11.88
CA THR A 171 0.65 2.81 -12.15
C THR A 171 0.24 3.31 -13.53
N LYS A 172 0.66 4.53 -13.89
CA LYS A 172 0.45 5.10 -15.23
C LYS A 172 1.10 4.26 -16.33
N LEU A 173 2.33 3.79 -16.12
CA LEU A 173 3.03 2.91 -17.07
C LEU A 173 2.32 1.56 -17.24
N GLN A 174 1.83 0.96 -16.14
CA GLN A 174 1.09 -0.30 -16.18
C GLN A 174 -0.24 -0.17 -16.94
N MET A 175 -0.94 0.96 -16.79
CA MET A 175 -2.19 1.23 -17.50
C MET A 175 -1.98 1.51 -18.98
N ALA A 176 -0.90 2.21 -19.34
CA ALA A 176 -0.56 2.46 -20.75
C ALA A 176 -0.27 1.14 -21.50
N ALA A 177 0.14 0.10 -20.80
CA ALA A 177 0.35 -1.23 -21.37
C ALA A 177 -0.94 -2.07 -21.46
N ALA A 178 -2.06 -1.68 -20.85
CA ALA A 178 -3.30 -2.45 -20.95
C ALA A 178 -4.07 -2.04 -22.23
N PRO A 179 -4.42 -2.97 -23.13
CA PRO A 179 -5.29 -2.64 -24.26
C PRO A 179 -6.65 -2.18 -23.73
N LEU A 180 -7.07 -0.95 -24.05
CA LEU A 180 -8.45 -0.56 -23.81
C LEU A 180 -9.34 -1.44 -24.70
N PRO A 181 -10.35 -2.14 -24.14
CA PRO A 181 -11.34 -2.85 -24.95
C PRO A 181 -12.03 -1.85 -25.88
N ASP A 182 -12.28 -2.23 -27.14
CA ASP A 182 -13.01 -1.36 -28.06
C ASP A 182 -14.43 -1.03 -27.57
N GLN A 183 -14.77 0.25 -27.74
CA GLN A 183 -16.07 0.94 -27.65
C GLN A 183 -17.29 0.10 -27.17
N ALA A 184 -17.46 0.01 -25.85
CA ALA A 184 -18.73 -0.36 -25.21
C ALA A 184 -19.34 0.87 -24.48
N PRO A 185 -20.67 1.03 -24.45
CA PRO A 185 -21.32 2.13 -23.71
C PRO A 185 -20.98 2.06 -22.20
N GLY A 186 -20.51 3.18 -21.62
CA GLY A 186 -19.91 3.25 -20.28
C GLY A 186 -18.41 3.59 -20.25
N MET A 187 -17.76 3.68 -21.42
CA MET A 187 -16.31 3.91 -21.56
C MET A 187 -15.83 5.27 -21.04
N GLY A 188 -16.65 6.33 -21.10
CA GLY A 188 -16.28 7.65 -20.57
C GLY A 188 -15.95 7.60 -19.07
N ALA A 189 -16.74 6.84 -18.31
CA ALA A 189 -16.51 6.63 -16.89
C ALA A 189 -15.26 5.76 -16.62
N MET A 190 -15.02 4.71 -17.42
CA MET A 190 -13.83 3.86 -17.28
C MET A 190 -12.54 4.59 -17.69
N ALA A 191 -12.58 5.40 -18.76
CA ALA A 191 -11.46 6.22 -19.23
C ALA A 191 -11.16 7.38 -18.26
N ALA A 192 -12.19 7.99 -17.66
CA ALA A 192 -11.99 8.95 -16.58
C ALA A 192 -11.40 8.27 -15.33
N MET A 193 -11.90 7.09 -14.96
CA MET A 193 -11.41 6.31 -13.81
C MET A 193 -9.95 5.89 -13.99
N THR A 194 -9.51 5.49 -15.19
CA THR A 194 -8.09 5.18 -15.46
C THR A 194 -7.18 6.41 -15.40
N LYS A 195 -7.68 7.60 -15.75
CA LYS A 195 -6.93 8.86 -15.57
C LYS A 195 -6.83 9.26 -14.11
N VAL A 196 -7.89 9.08 -13.32
CA VAL A 196 -7.96 9.49 -11.91
C VAL A 196 -7.26 8.50 -10.97
N MET A 197 -7.31 7.20 -11.26
CA MET A 197 -6.80 6.16 -10.36
C MET A 197 -5.31 6.32 -9.98
N PRO A 198 -4.38 6.70 -10.88
CA PRO A 198 -3.01 7.01 -10.49
C PRO A 198 -2.87 8.21 -9.56
N LEU A 199 -3.73 9.24 -9.71
CA LEU A 199 -3.72 10.44 -8.87
C LEU A 199 -4.14 10.14 -7.42
N LEU A 200 -4.90 9.06 -7.19
CA LEU A 200 -5.24 8.63 -5.82
C LEU A 200 -4.00 8.34 -4.96
N SER A 201 -2.84 8.06 -5.57
CA SER A 201 -1.58 7.91 -4.84
C SER A 201 -1.19 9.17 -4.04
N PHE A 202 -1.61 10.35 -4.49
CA PHE A 202 -1.38 11.62 -3.79
C PHE A 202 -2.37 11.86 -2.65
N ALA A 203 -3.50 11.14 -2.60
CA ALA A 203 -4.43 11.23 -1.48
C ALA A 203 -3.77 10.82 -0.15
N THR A 204 -2.70 10.01 -0.19
CA THR A 204 -1.90 9.68 0.99
C THR A 204 -1.25 10.90 1.64
N LEU A 205 -0.89 11.95 0.89
CA LEU A 205 -0.39 13.20 1.47
C LEU A 205 -1.46 13.87 2.34
N LEU A 206 -2.70 13.90 1.85
CA LEU A 206 -3.83 14.41 2.59
C LEU A 206 -4.08 13.57 3.85
N THR A 207 -4.09 12.24 3.73
CA THR A 207 -4.24 11.35 4.89
C THR A 207 -3.16 11.61 5.94
N VAL A 208 -1.88 11.72 5.53
CA VAL A 208 -0.75 11.99 6.43
C VAL A 208 -0.87 13.34 7.14
N ALA A 209 -1.46 14.34 6.48
CA ALA A 209 -1.67 15.65 7.11
C ALA A 209 -2.72 15.63 8.24
N TRP A 210 -3.72 14.73 8.16
CA TRP A 210 -4.83 14.66 9.12
C TRP A 210 -4.64 13.62 10.23
N VAL A 211 -3.73 12.68 10.08
CA VAL A 211 -3.47 11.65 11.09
C VAL A 211 -2.28 12.02 11.98
N PRO A 212 -2.25 11.52 13.23
CA PRO A 212 -1.07 11.65 14.08
C PRO A 212 0.22 11.08 13.47
N LEU A 213 1.36 11.65 13.87
CA LEU A 213 2.68 11.32 13.34
C LEU A 213 2.98 9.83 13.40
N ALA A 214 2.63 9.14 14.48
CA ALA A 214 2.85 7.70 14.64
C ALA A 214 2.20 6.87 13.51
N ALA A 215 0.97 7.21 13.12
CA ALA A 215 0.29 6.56 12.01
C ALA A 215 0.83 7.00 10.66
N ALA A 216 1.24 8.26 10.53
CA ALA A 216 1.88 8.72 9.32
C ALA A 216 3.18 7.94 9.05
N LEU A 217 4.02 7.71 10.06
CA LEU A 217 5.21 6.86 9.96
C LEU A 217 4.87 5.43 9.53
N TYR A 218 3.82 4.86 10.11
CA TYR A 218 3.33 3.55 9.71
C TYR A 218 2.92 3.54 8.22
N ILE A 219 2.08 4.47 7.80
CA ILE A 219 1.58 4.57 6.42
C ILE A 219 2.74 4.73 5.44
N VAL A 220 3.69 5.63 5.72
CA VAL A 220 4.85 5.88 4.87
C VAL A 220 5.74 4.65 4.77
N THR A 221 6.07 4.02 5.89
CA THR A 221 6.89 2.81 5.90
C THR A 221 6.22 1.69 5.10
N SER A 222 4.93 1.50 5.33
CA SER A 222 4.10 0.46 4.71
C SER A 222 3.93 0.66 3.20
N THR A 223 3.70 1.91 2.76
CA THR A 223 3.57 2.28 1.34
C THR A 223 4.92 2.23 0.62
N THR A 224 5.99 2.66 1.28
CA THR A 224 7.38 2.56 0.77
C THR A 224 7.77 1.11 0.55
N TRP A 225 7.55 0.25 1.55
CA TRP A 225 7.80 -1.19 1.42
C TRP A 225 7.04 -1.77 0.24
N THR A 226 5.74 -1.46 0.14
CA THR A 226 4.89 -1.95 -0.96
C THR A 226 5.40 -1.50 -2.32
N ALA A 227 5.84 -0.25 -2.43
CA ALA A 227 6.39 0.30 -3.67
C ALA A 227 7.65 -0.46 -4.10
N VAL A 228 8.59 -0.64 -3.17
CA VAL A 228 9.87 -1.35 -3.37
C VAL A 228 9.64 -2.82 -3.65
N GLU A 229 8.86 -3.51 -2.82
CA GLU A 229 8.52 -4.93 -2.97
C GLU A 229 7.88 -5.19 -4.33
N ARG A 230 6.88 -4.39 -4.70
CA ARG A 230 6.28 -4.53 -6.03
C ARG A 230 7.34 -4.26 -7.09
N ALA A 231 8.23 -3.27 -6.92
CA ALA A 231 9.22 -2.88 -7.94
C ALA A 231 10.12 -4.08 -8.27
N PHE A 232 10.58 -4.80 -7.25
CA PHE A 232 11.34 -6.02 -7.42
C PHE A 232 10.51 -7.18 -7.98
N LEU A 233 9.33 -7.47 -7.41
CA LEU A 233 8.55 -8.66 -7.78
C LEU A 233 7.96 -8.60 -9.20
N TYR A 234 7.62 -7.40 -9.68
CA TYR A 234 6.98 -7.19 -10.97
C TYR A 234 7.91 -6.60 -12.04
N ARG A 235 9.23 -6.54 -11.81
CA ARG A 235 10.19 -6.07 -12.82
C ARG A 235 10.14 -6.90 -14.11
N ASP A 236 9.93 -8.21 -13.96
CA ASP A 236 9.94 -9.19 -15.06
C ASP A 236 8.53 -9.47 -15.61
N MET A 237 7.55 -8.60 -15.35
CA MET A 237 6.21 -8.79 -15.89
C MET A 237 6.24 -8.47 -17.39
N PRO A 238 5.87 -9.41 -18.27
CA PRO A 238 5.88 -9.15 -19.70
C PRO A 238 4.98 -7.95 -20.02
N THR A 239 5.55 -6.91 -20.63
CA THR A 239 4.78 -5.79 -21.17
C THR A 239 3.84 -6.31 -22.25
N ALA A 240 2.63 -5.77 -22.37
CA ALA A 240 1.65 -6.27 -23.33
C ALA A 240 2.17 -6.31 -24.79
N GLY A 241 3.09 -5.40 -25.15
CA GLY A 241 3.76 -5.43 -26.46
C GLY A 241 4.68 -6.64 -26.71
N ALA A 242 5.27 -7.21 -25.65
CA ALA A 242 6.09 -8.43 -25.74
C ALA A 242 5.22 -9.71 -25.79
N LEU A 243 4.02 -9.67 -25.23
CA LEU A 243 3.05 -10.78 -25.31
C LEU A 243 2.30 -10.80 -26.65
N ALA A 244 2.10 -9.63 -27.28
CA ALA A 244 1.47 -9.50 -28.59
C ALA A 244 2.39 -9.89 -29.77
N THR A 245 3.72 -9.89 -29.56
CA THR A 245 4.71 -10.28 -30.57
C THR A 245 5.11 -11.76 -30.50
N ALA A 246 4.76 -12.44 -29.40
CA ALA A 246 5.03 -13.85 -29.17
C ALA A 246 3.82 -14.78 -29.39
N ALA A 247 2.67 -14.21 -29.80
CA ALA A 247 1.43 -14.91 -30.13
C ALA A 247 1.17 -14.82 -31.64
#